data_AF-A0A6B3GQR2-F1
#
_entry.id   AF-A0A6B3GQR2-F1
#
_cell.length_a   1.000
_cell.length_b   1.000
_cell.length_c   1.000
_cell.angle_alpha   90.00
_cell.angle_beta   90.00
_cell.angle_gamma   90.00
#
_symmetry.space_group_name_H-M   'P 1'
#
loop_
_entity.id
_entity.type
_entity.pdbx_description
1 polymer ?
#
loop_
_entity_poly.entity_id
_entity_poly.type
_entity_poly.pdbx_seq_one_letter_code
_entity_poly.pdbx_strand_id
1 'polypeptide(L)'
;PQTVWDALTALRAERIGHGTSSVQDPKLLEHLAEHRIALEVCPTSNIATRAVTDIERHPIREMVQAGVLVTVNSDDPPMFG
;
A
#
# COMPACT_ATOMS: atom_id res chain seq x y z
N PRO A 1 10.34 2.80 -1.12
CA PRO A 1 9.80 1.93 -0.06
C PRO A 1 10.50 1.97 1.32
N GLN A 2 11.63 2.69 1.54
CA GLN A 2 12.35 2.64 2.83
C GLN A 2 11.48 2.99 4.06
N THR A 3 10.59 3.97 3.94
CA THR A 3 9.69 4.35 5.04
C THR A 3 8.74 3.23 5.45
N VAL A 4 8.41 2.30 4.54
CA VAL A 4 7.64 1.09 4.87
C VAL A 4 8.50 0.14 5.69
N TRP A 5 9.75 -0.12 5.26
CA TRP A 5 10.69 -0.92 6.06
C TRP A 5 10.90 -0.34 7.46
N ASP A 6 11.06 0.97 7.59
CA ASP A 6 11.24 1.62 8.88
C ASP A 6 9.98 1.48 9.75
N ALA A 7 8.78 1.61 9.17
CA ALA A 7 7.53 1.36 9.87
C ALA A 7 7.44 -0.08 10.39
N LEU A 8 7.87 -1.07 9.59
CA LEU A 8 7.87 -2.48 9.99
C LEU A 8 8.95 -2.80 11.04
N THR A 9 10.17 -2.31 10.86
CA THR A 9 11.34 -2.76 11.63
C THR A 9 11.61 -1.89 12.85
N ALA A 10 11.50 -0.57 12.72
CA ALA A 10 11.74 0.36 13.82
C ALA A 10 10.47 0.59 14.64
N LEU A 11 9.33 0.78 13.98
CA LEU A 11 8.06 1.08 14.65
C LEU A 11 7.20 -0.15 14.94
N ARG A 12 7.54 -1.31 14.37
CA ARG A 12 6.82 -2.58 14.56
C ARG A 12 5.34 -2.49 14.16
N ALA A 13 5.05 -1.76 13.08
CA ALA A 13 3.70 -1.63 12.56
C ALA A 13 3.13 -3.00 12.16
N GLU A 14 1.91 -3.29 12.58
CA GLU A 14 1.20 -4.54 12.26
C GLU A 14 0.41 -4.44 10.94
N ARG A 15 0.22 -3.22 10.44
CA ARG A 15 -0.43 -2.87 9.17
C ARG A 15 0.18 -1.58 8.64
N ILE A 16 0.12 -1.37 7.32
CA ILE A 16 0.67 -0.18 6.66
C ILE A 16 -0.43 0.55 5.91
N GLY A 17 -0.62 1.82 6.24
CA GLY A 17 -1.47 2.74 5.49
C GLY A 17 -0.90 2.96 4.09
N HIS A 18 -1.75 2.81 3.06
CA HIS A 18 -1.42 2.91 1.64
C HIS A 18 -0.38 1.89 1.16
N GLY A 19 0.90 2.11 1.48
CA GLY A 19 2.01 1.26 1.03
C GLY A 19 2.22 1.25 -0.49
N THR A 20 1.79 2.28 -1.23
CA THR A 20 1.86 2.32 -2.71
C THR A 20 3.27 2.10 -3.25
N SER A 21 4.30 2.62 -2.58
CA SER A 21 5.70 2.43 -2.99
C SER A 21 6.26 1.03 -2.73
N SER A 22 5.52 0.14 -2.04
CA SER A 22 6.00 -1.20 -1.71
C SER A 22 6.30 -2.05 -2.95
N VAL A 23 5.59 -1.83 -4.05
CA VAL A 23 5.81 -2.58 -5.31
C VAL A 23 7.17 -2.31 -5.97
N GLN A 24 7.87 -1.25 -5.55
CA GLN A 24 9.22 -0.94 -6.03
C GLN A 24 10.30 -1.86 -5.43
N ASP A 25 9.94 -2.70 -4.44
CA ASP A 25 10.85 -3.62 -3.76
C ASP A 25 10.21 -5.02 -3.65
N PRO A 26 10.62 -5.98 -4.50
CA PRO A 26 10.11 -7.34 -4.46
C PRO A 26 10.30 -8.05 -3.11
N LYS A 27 11.38 -7.74 -2.38
CA LYS A 27 11.63 -8.35 -1.05
C LYS A 27 10.63 -7.84 -0.02
N LEU A 28 10.24 -6.58 -0.12
CA LEU A 28 9.21 -6.02 0.73
C LEU A 28 7.85 -6.65 0.44
N LEU A 29 7.49 -6.87 -0.82
CA LEU A 29 6.25 -7.56 -1.18
C LEU A 29 6.23 -9.00 -0.63
N GLU A 30 7.32 -9.75 -0.78
CA GLU A 30 7.47 -11.10 -0.23
C GLU A 30 7.31 -11.11 1.30
N HIS A 31 8.00 -10.19 1.99
CA HIS A 31 7.90 -10.06 3.44
C HIS A 31 6.47 -9.75 3.91
N LEU A 32 5.80 -8.80 3.27
CA LEU A 32 4.41 -8.42 3.58
C LEU A 32 3.45 -9.60 3.36
N ALA A 33 3.62 -10.36 2.29
CA ALA A 33 2.80 -11.52 1.97
C ALA A 33 3.02 -12.68 2.96
N GLU A 34 4.28 -13.04 3.22
CA GLU A 34 4.66 -14.11 4.15
C GLU A 34 4.12 -13.84 5.56
N HIS A 35 4.28 -12.61 6.05
CA HIS A 35 3.89 -12.23 7.40
C HIS A 35 2.42 -11.76 7.48
N ARG A 36 1.69 -11.78 6.36
CA ARG A 36 0.29 -11.32 6.24
C ARG A 36 0.07 -9.91 6.78
N ILE A 37 1.02 -9.02 6.57
CA ILE A 37 0.93 -7.61 7.00
C ILE A 37 0.07 -6.86 5.98
N ALA A 38 -1.05 -6.31 6.44
CA ALA A 38 -2.01 -5.69 5.54
C ALA A 38 -1.51 -4.34 4.98
N LEU A 39 -1.71 -4.13 3.67
CA LEU A 39 -1.68 -2.81 3.06
C LEU A 39 -3.11 -2.26 2.97
N GLU A 40 -3.36 -1.15 3.67
CA GLU A 40 -4.65 -0.44 3.69
C GLU A 40 -4.71 0.51 2.49
N VAL A 41 -5.14 0.00 1.34
CA VAL A 41 -5.04 0.73 0.06
C VAL A 41 -6.25 1.64 -0.13
N CYS A 42 -5.99 2.92 -0.46
CA CYS A 42 -7.00 3.93 -0.72
C CYS A 42 -6.93 4.45 -2.18
N PRO A 43 -7.53 3.75 -3.17
CA PRO A 43 -7.28 4.03 -4.60
C PRO A 43 -7.61 5.46 -5.03
N THR A 44 -8.76 5.99 -4.61
CA THR A 44 -9.21 7.35 -4.97
C THR A 44 -8.36 8.42 -4.29
N SER A 45 -8.03 8.26 -3.01
CA SER A 45 -7.09 9.15 -2.31
C SER A 45 -5.72 9.17 -2.96
N ASN A 46 -5.17 8.01 -3.33
CA ASN A 46 -3.85 7.92 -3.97
C ASN A 46 -3.79 8.73 -5.28
N ILE A 47 -4.89 8.78 -6.03
CA ILE A 47 -5.00 9.62 -7.24
C ILE A 47 -5.18 11.10 -6.86
N ALA A 48 -6.09 11.41 -5.93
CA ALA A 48 -6.40 12.78 -5.53
C ALA A 48 -5.18 13.51 -4.92
N THR A 49 -4.36 12.79 -4.16
CA THR A 49 -3.10 13.27 -3.57
C THR A 49 -1.91 13.22 -4.53
N ARG A 50 -2.11 12.71 -5.74
CA ARG A 50 -1.08 12.49 -6.78
C ARG A 50 0.04 11.52 -6.38
N ALA A 51 -0.20 10.67 -5.38
CA ALA A 51 0.68 9.55 -5.06
C ALA A 51 0.71 8.51 -6.20
N VAL A 52 -0.38 8.42 -6.97
CA VAL A 52 -0.54 7.60 -8.18
C VAL A 52 -1.14 8.46 -9.29
N THR A 53 -0.73 8.25 -10.54
CA THR A 53 -1.13 9.08 -11.68
C THR A 53 -2.59 8.86 -12.11
N ASP A 54 -3.00 7.59 -12.22
CA ASP A 54 -4.32 7.19 -12.67
C ASP A 54 -4.65 5.78 -12.15
N ILE A 55 -5.93 5.39 -12.25
CA ILE A 55 -6.40 4.12 -11.70
C ILE A 55 -5.86 2.90 -12.44
N GLU A 56 -5.58 3.01 -13.74
CA GLU A 56 -5.06 1.91 -14.56
C GLU A 56 -3.62 1.57 -14.18
N ARG A 57 -2.85 2.57 -13.73
CA ARG A 57 -1.48 2.43 -13.23
C ARG A 57 -1.41 2.23 -11.72
N HIS A 58 -2.53 1.99 -11.04
CA HIS A 58 -2.53 1.83 -9.60
C HIS A 58 -1.84 0.51 -9.16
N PRO A 59 -0.88 0.53 -8.22
CA PRO A 59 -0.07 -0.64 -7.86
C PRO A 59 -0.82 -1.76 -7.13
N ILE A 60 -2.11 -1.58 -6.86
CA ILE A 60 -2.94 -2.53 -6.10
C ILE A 60 -3.02 -3.89 -6.79
N ARG A 61 -3.03 -3.92 -8.13
CA ARG A 61 -3.04 -5.17 -8.89
C ARG A 61 -1.76 -5.97 -8.67
N GLU A 62 -0.61 -5.30 -8.69
CA GLU A 62 0.70 -5.91 -8.45
C GLU A 62 0.81 -6.44 -7.01
N MET A 63 0.31 -5.68 -6.03
CA MET A 63 0.25 -6.13 -4.63
C MET A 63 -0.54 -7.43 -4.47
N VAL A 64 -1.75 -7.48 -5.07
CA VAL A 64 -2.61 -8.67 -5.02
C VAL A 64 -1.96 -9.85 -5.75
N GLN A 65 -1.33 -9.61 -6.91
CA GLN A 65 -0.60 -10.65 -7.66
C GLN A 65 0.59 -11.20 -6.90
N ALA A 66 1.26 -10.37 -6.10
CA ALA A 66 2.35 -10.79 -5.21
C ALA A 66 1.87 -11.51 -3.93
N GLY A 67 0.55 -11.69 -3.76
CA GLY A 67 -0.02 -12.37 -2.59
C GLY A 67 -0.09 -11.53 -1.32
N VAL A 68 0.14 -10.22 -1.41
CA VAL A 68 0.04 -9.30 -0.27
C VAL A 68 -1.42 -9.22 0.20
N LEU A 69 -1.63 -9.23 1.52
CA LEU A 69 -2.94 -8.96 2.10
C LEU A 69 -3.30 -7.49 1.88
N VAL A 70 -4.33 -7.24 1.06
CA VAL A 70 -4.78 -5.89 0.72
C VAL A 70 -6.21 -5.67 1.20
N THR A 71 -6.48 -4.51 1.78
CA THR A 71 -7.84 -4.00 2.00
C THR A 71 -8.08 -2.77 1.13
N VAL A 72 -9.36 -2.50 0.82
CA VAL A 72 -9.77 -1.31 0.09
C VAL A 72 -10.45 -0.35 1.05
N ASN A 73 -10.00 0.90 1.06
CA ASN A 73 -10.40 1.93 2.02
C ASN A 73 -10.69 3.26 1.31
N SER A 74 -11.44 4.15 1.97
CA SER A 74 -11.83 5.45 1.41
C SER A 74 -10.86 6.59 1.71
N ASP A 75 -10.01 6.42 2.73
CA ASP A 75 -9.23 7.50 3.35
C ASP A 75 -10.16 8.61 3.90
N ASP A 76 -10.28 9.74 3.21
CA ASP A 76 -11.08 10.90 3.60
C ASP A 76 -12.23 11.17 2.60
N PRO A 77 -13.41 10.52 2.75
CA PRO A 77 -14.54 10.72 1.83
C PRO A 77 -14.91 12.19 1.58
N PRO A 78 -15.00 13.09 2.60
CA PRO A 78 -15.36 14.48 2.37
C PRO A 78 -14.35 15.26 1.51
N MET A 79 -13.09 14.81 1.44
CA MET A 79 -12.03 15.47 0.68
C MET A 79 -11.98 14.99 -0.78
N PHE A 80 -12.42 13.76 -1.06
CA PHE A 80 -12.17 13.08 -2.32
C PHE A 80 -13.44 12.64 -3.08
N GLY A 81 -14.63 12.83 -2.51
CA GLY A 81 -15.92 12.59 -3.16
C GLY A 81 -16.87 11.74 -2.34
#